data_AF-A0A3Q7X689-F1
#
_entry.id   AF-A0A3Q7X689-F1
#
_cell.length_a   1.000
_cell.length_b   1.000
_cell.length_c   1.000
_cell.angle_alpha   90.00
_cell.angle_beta   90.00
_cell.angle_gamma   90.00
#
_symmetry.space_group_name_H-M   'P 1'
#
loop_
_entity.id
_entity.type
_entity.pdbx_description
1 polymer ?
#
loop_
_entity_poly.entity_id
_entity_poly.type
_entity_poly.pdbx_seq_one_letter_code
_entity_poly.pdbx_strand_id
1 'polypeptide(L)'
;MKIVGLLPYWINMAEGGAVHNTIDMQSLFLLTGANGGGKSSLLRSICAAALLGICGLTVRAESALIPYFDSIMLHTKSYDSPADHKSSFQVEMSELRSIITRTTQRSLVLVDEICRGTEAAKGTCIAGSIIETLDSIGCLASIWSLDSAQNNLVNNYELLQK
;
A
#
# COMPACT_ATOMS: atom_id res chain seq x y z
N MET A 1 -4.46 -0.42 -13.04
CA MET A 1 -4.40 -1.85 -12.65
C MET A 1 -5.79 -2.28 -12.23
N LYS A 2 -6.34 -3.32 -12.84
CA LYS A 2 -7.72 -3.77 -12.58
C LYS A 2 -7.74 -5.26 -12.30
N ILE A 3 -8.24 -5.68 -11.14
CA ILE A 3 -8.34 -7.09 -10.75
C ILE A 3 -9.76 -7.33 -10.23
N VAL A 4 -10.44 -8.34 -10.76
CA VAL A 4 -11.78 -8.74 -10.32
C VAL A 4 -11.70 -10.10 -9.66
N GLY A 5 -12.33 -10.23 -8.49
CA GLY A 5 -12.38 -11.50 -7.77
C GLY A 5 -11.04 -11.93 -7.17
N LEU A 6 -10.18 -10.99 -6.75
CA LEU A 6 -8.90 -11.28 -6.12
C LEU A 6 -9.11 -12.02 -4.80
N LEU A 7 -8.47 -13.19 -4.70
CA LEU A 7 -8.43 -14.00 -3.50
C LEU A 7 -7.08 -13.83 -2.77
N PRO A 8 -7.09 -13.63 -1.44
CA PRO A 8 -5.85 -13.58 -0.66
C PRO A 8 -5.06 -14.88 -0.77
N TYR A 9 -3.74 -14.77 -0.97
CA TYR A 9 -2.88 -15.93 -1.26
C TYR A 9 -2.59 -16.84 -0.05
N TRP A 10 -2.79 -16.34 1.17
CA TRP A 10 -2.53 -17.04 2.44
C TRP A 10 -3.80 -17.56 3.13
N ILE A 11 -4.97 -17.45 2.50
CA ILE A 11 -6.21 -18.03 3.04
C ILE A 11 -6.48 -19.34 2.31
N ASN A 12 -6.65 -20.41 3.09
CA ASN A 12 -7.02 -21.71 2.56
C ASN A 12 -8.51 -21.71 2.18
N MET A 13 -8.80 -21.94 0.90
CA MET A 13 -10.19 -22.03 0.41
C MET A 13 -10.95 -23.21 1.02
N ALA A 14 -10.24 -24.27 1.43
CA ALA A 14 -10.85 -25.47 2.01
C ALA A 14 -11.41 -25.23 3.43
N GLU A 15 -10.93 -24.21 4.13
CA GLU A 15 -11.35 -23.89 5.49
C GLU A 15 -12.54 -22.91 5.54
N GLY A 16 -12.95 -22.37 4.38
CA GLY A 16 -13.96 -21.32 4.28
C GLY A 16 -13.46 -19.98 4.82
N GLY A 17 -13.93 -18.87 4.24
CA GLY A 17 -13.67 -17.52 4.77
C GLY A 17 -12.80 -16.60 3.92
N ALA A 18 -12.36 -17.03 2.73
CA ALA A 18 -11.75 -16.10 1.77
C ALA A 18 -12.81 -15.22 1.12
N VAL A 19 -12.71 -13.90 1.31
CA VAL A 19 -13.57 -12.91 0.65
C VAL A 19 -12.90 -12.44 -0.63
N HIS A 20 -13.64 -12.46 -1.74
CA HIS A 20 -13.19 -11.94 -3.04
C HIS A 20 -13.15 -10.41 -3.01
N ASN A 21 -12.08 -9.82 -3.55
CA ASN A 21 -11.91 -8.37 -3.61
C ASN A 21 -11.79 -7.91 -5.07
N THR A 22 -12.41 -6.78 -5.40
CA THR A 22 -12.23 -6.11 -6.70
C THR A 22 -11.39 -4.86 -6.49
N ILE A 23 -10.39 -4.69 -7.35
CA ILE A 23 -9.44 -3.58 -7.34
C ILE A 23 -9.50 -2.90 -8.69
N ASP A 24 -9.78 -1.60 -8.72
CA ASP A 24 -9.66 -0.77 -9.91
C ASP A 24 -8.84 0.47 -9.53
N MET A 25 -7.55 0.44 -9.85
CA MET A 25 -6.60 1.51 -9.53
C MET A 25 -6.21 2.23 -10.81
N GLN A 26 -6.57 3.50 -10.91
CA GLN A 26 -6.16 4.39 -12.02
C GLN A 26 -5.10 5.40 -11.57
N SER A 27 -5.05 5.73 -10.29
CA SER A 27 -4.14 6.68 -9.66
C SER A 27 -3.76 6.23 -8.24
N LEU A 28 -3.12 7.12 -7.49
CA LEU A 28 -2.97 6.99 -6.04
C LEU A 28 -4.35 6.91 -5.36
N PHE A 29 -4.49 6.02 -4.38
CA PHE A 29 -5.68 5.94 -3.53
C PHE A 29 -5.32 5.71 -2.07
N LEU A 30 -6.15 6.24 -1.17
CA LEU A 30 -6.02 6.01 0.27
C LEU A 30 -7.00 4.91 0.71
N LEU A 31 -6.46 3.83 1.25
CA LEU A 31 -7.26 2.80 1.91
C LEU A 31 -7.42 3.17 3.38
N THR A 32 -8.64 3.14 3.91
CA THR A 32 -8.94 3.47 5.31
C THR A 32 -9.83 2.38 5.93
N GLY A 33 -9.89 2.32 7.26
CA GLY A 33 -10.81 1.42 7.98
C GLY A 33 -10.24 0.79 9.25
N ALA A 34 -11.11 0.17 10.04
CA ALA A 34 -10.78 -0.38 11.37
C ALA A 34 -9.68 -1.47 11.36
N ASN A 35 -8.91 -1.57 12.44
CA ASN A 35 -7.94 -2.65 12.64
C ASN A 35 -8.60 -4.03 12.49
N GLY A 36 -7.87 -4.95 11.85
CA GLY A 36 -8.39 -6.30 11.58
C GLY A 36 -9.29 -6.43 10.34
N GLY A 37 -9.65 -5.34 9.65
CA GLY A 37 -10.48 -5.38 8.43
C GLY A 37 -9.81 -5.96 7.16
N GLY A 38 -8.62 -6.56 7.28
CA GLY A 38 -7.92 -7.21 6.17
C GLY A 38 -7.23 -6.25 5.19
N LYS A 39 -6.83 -5.06 5.62
CA LYS A 39 -6.20 -4.04 4.75
C LYS A 39 -4.76 -4.39 4.37
N SER A 40 -3.92 -4.74 5.35
CA SER A 40 -2.57 -5.27 5.10
C SER A 40 -2.62 -6.57 4.28
N SER A 41 -3.66 -7.39 4.50
CA SER A 41 -3.96 -8.55 3.67
C SER A 41 -4.30 -8.14 2.23
N LEU A 42 -5.14 -7.14 2.00
CA LEU A 42 -5.43 -6.67 0.65
C LEU A 42 -4.16 -6.12 -0.04
N LEU A 43 -3.38 -5.27 0.64
CA LEU A 43 -2.13 -4.70 0.13
C LEU A 43 -1.14 -5.78 -0.32
N ARG A 44 -0.89 -6.79 0.53
CA ARG A 44 -0.01 -7.91 0.18
C ARG A 44 -0.56 -8.73 -0.99
N SER A 45 -1.89 -8.82 -1.14
CA SER A 45 -2.53 -9.57 -2.23
C SER A 45 -2.35 -8.83 -3.55
N ILE A 46 -2.51 -7.50 -3.54
CA ILE A 46 -2.26 -6.63 -4.69
C ILE A 46 -0.78 -6.72 -5.10
N CYS A 47 0.14 -6.65 -4.12
CA CYS A 47 1.58 -6.78 -4.37
C CYS A 47 1.93 -8.13 -5.03
N ALA A 48 1.43 -9.24 -4.47
CA ALA A 48 1.65 -10.57 -5.01
C ALA A 48 1.03 -10.72 -6.41
N ALA A 49 -0.19 -10.22 -6.61
CA ALA A 49 -0.84 -10.24 -7.93
C ALA A 49 -0.02 -9.47 -8.97
N ALA A 50 0.44 -8.25 -8.65
CA ALA A 50 1.29 -7.45 -9.53
C ALA A 50 2.58 -8.20 -9.89
N LEU A 51 3.27 -8.77 -8.90
CA LEU A 51 4.50 -9.52 -9.10
C LEU A 51 4.29 -10.75 -10.00
N LEU A 52 3.26 -11.55 -9.73
CA LEU A 52 2.92 -12.71 -10.56
C LEU A 52 2.60 -12.29 -11.99
N GLY A 53 1.81 -11.22 -12.16
CA GLY A 53 1.46 -10.67 -13.47
C GLY A 53 2.67 -10.25 -14.29
N ILE A 54 3.63 -9.52 -13.71
CA ILE A 54 4.85 -9.10 -14.43
C ILE A 54 5.78 -10.27 -14.76
N CYS A 55 5.75 -11.34 -13.97
CA CYS A 55 6.49 -12.57 -14.23
C CYS A 55 5.80 -13.49 -15.26
N GLY A 56 4.61 -13.15 -15.75
CA GLY A 56 3.83 -14.00 -16.65
C GLY A 56 3.19 -15.22 -15.96
N LEU A 57 3.03 -15.17 -14.65
CA LEU A 57 2.41 -16.22 -13.83
C LEU A 57 0.92 -15.94 -13.61
N THR A 58 0.17 -17.01 -13.36
CA THR A 58 -1.27 -16.92 -13.08
C THR A 58 -1.54 -16.20 -11.75
N VAL A 59 -2.44 -15.22 -11.79
CA VAL A 59 -2.93 -14.46 -10.64
C VAL A 59 -4.16 -15.17 -10.05
N ARG A 60 -4.32 -15.20 -8.72
CA ARG A 60 -5.51 -15.77 -8.05
C ARG A 60 -6.70 -14.80 -8.10
N ALA A 61 -7.23 -14.58 -9.30
CA ALA A 61 -8.36 -13.70 -9.57
C ALA A 61 -9.22 -14.26 -10.71
N GLU A 62 -10.46 -13.79 -10.83
CA GLU A 62 -11.33 -14.11 -11.97
C GLU A 62 -10.84 -13.43 -13.25
N SER A 63 -10.36 -12.19 -13.12
CA SER A 63 -9.64 -11.47 -14.18
C SER A 63 -8.62 -10.50 -13.59
N ALA A 64 -7.51 -10.30 -14.29
CA ALA A 64 -6.46 -9.37 -13.88
C ALA A 64 -5.84 -8.67 -15.09
N LEU A 65 -5.96 -7.36 -15.14
CA LEU A 65 -5.25 -6.45 -16.04
C LEU A 65 -4.16 -5.72 -15.24
N ILE A 66 -2.94 -6.19 -15.39
CA ILE A 66 -1.77 -5.69 -14.66
C ILE A 66 -0.90 -4.91 -15.66
N PRO A 67 -0.68 -3.60 -15.45
CA PRO A 67 0.23 -2.85 -16.30
C PRO A 67 1.68 -3.29 -16.04
N TYR A 68 2.57 -3.02 -16.99
CA TYR A 68 3.98 -3.23 -16.77
C TYR A 68 4.51 -2.24 -15.73
N PHE A 69 5.09 -2.77 -14.65
CA PHE A 69 5.75 -1.98 -13.62
C PHE A 69 7.26 -2.10 -13.74
N ASP A 70 7.98 -0.98 -13.64
CA ASP A 70 9.45 -1.00 -13.57
C ASP A 70 9.97 -1.36 -12.18
N SER A 71 9.14 -1.13 -11.17
CA SER A 71 9.40 -1.46 -9.78
C SER A 71 8.11 -1.65 -9.00
N ILE A 72 8.14 -2.59 -8.06
CA ILE A 72 7.07 -2.81 -7.08
C ILE A 72 7.71 -2.62 -5.71
N MET A 73 7.22 -1.63 -4.96
CA MET A 73 7.73 -1.28 -3.64
C MET A 73 6.63 -1.48 -2.61
N LEU A 74 6.91 -2.27 -1.59
CA LEU A 74 6.01 -2.49 -0.46
C LEU A 74 6.75 -2.05 0.80
N HIS A 75 6.23 -1.03 1.47
CA HIS A 75 6.62 -0.70 2.83
C HIS A 75 5.57 -1.23 3.78
N THR A 76 5.99 -2.15 4.64
CA THR A 76 5.23 -2.58 5.80
C THR A 76 5.99 -2.17 7.04
N LYS A 77 5.26 -1.85 8.10
CA LYS A 77 5.77 -1.52 9.43
C LYS A 77 7.13 -2.16 9.76
N SER A 78 8.14 -1.31 9.91
CA SER A 78 9.49 -1.72 10.32
C SER A 78 9.52 -2.02 11.82
N TYR A 79 10.27 -3.06 12.20
CA TYR A 79 10.54 -3.39 13.59
C TYR A 79 11.86 -2.73 14.02
N ASP A 80 12.03 -2.44 15.31
CA ASP A 80 13.27 -1.82 15.80
C ASP A 80 14.51 -2.64 15.43
N SER A 81 15.62 -1.96 15.13
CA SER A 81 16.96 -2.56 15.04
C SER A 81 17.85 -2.02 16.17
N PRO A 82 17.79 -2.59 17.39
CA PRO A 82 18.64 -2.16 18.49
C PRO A 82 20.14 -2.30 18.18
N ALA A 83 20.49 -3.23 17.28
CA ALA A 83 21.87 -3.45 16.84
C ALA A 83 22.46 -2.22 16.12
N ASP A 84 21.62 -1.44 15.42
CA ASP A 84 22.07 -0.30 14.60
C ASP A 84 21.98 1.05 15.32
N HIS A 85 21.58 1.09 16.60
CA HIS A 85 21.37 2.32 17.37
C HIS A 85 20.42 3.33 16.69
N LYS A 86 19.46 2.84 15.87
CA LYS A 86 18.46 3.67 15.19
C LYS A 86 17.08 3.42 15.76
N SER A 87 16.29 4.48 15.92
CA SER A 87 14.88 4.33 16.28
C SER A 87 14.09 3.76 15.09
N SER A 88 12.99 3.06 15.36
CA SER A 88 12.01 2.63 14.34
C SER A 88 11.60 3.78 13.43
N PHE A 89 11.36 4.96 13.98
CA PHE A 89 11.02 6.15 13.18
C PHE A 89 12.14 6.55 12.20
N GLN A 90 13.41 6.52 12.64
CA GLN A 90 14.53 6.84 11.75
C GLN A 90 14.70 5.80 10.63
N VAL A 91 14.49 4.52 10.94
CA VAL A 91 14.51 3.44 9.94
C VAL A 91 13.36 3.63 8.94
N GLU A 92 12.14 3.85 9.43
CA GLU A 92 10.95 4.12 8.62
C GLU A 92 11.16 5.31 7.67
N MET A 93 11.65 6.44 8.17
CA MET A 93 11.91 7.63 7.34
C MET A 93 12.99 7.38 6.28
N SER A 94 14.01 6.57 6.60
CA SER A 94 15.06 6.21 5.64
C SER A 94 14.51 5.29 4.53
N GLU A 95 13.63 4.36 4.86
CA GLU A 95 12.96 3.48 3.90
C GLU A 95 12.02 4.28 2.99
N LEU A 96 11.19 5.15 3.55
CA LEU A 96 10.28 6.01 2.80
C LEU A 96 11.04 6.95 1.85
N ARG A 97 12.15 7.55 2.30
CA ARG A 97 13.04 8.32 1.43
C ARG A 97 13.55 7.46 0.27
N SER A 98 13.95 6.22 0.55
CA SER A 98 14.45 5.30 -0.46
C SER A 98 13.39 4.89 -1.49
N ILE A 99 12.13 4.79 -1.07
CA ILE A 99 10.98 4.54 -1.96
C ILE A 99 10.75 5.75 -2.86
N ILE A 100 10.57 6.93 -2.28
CA ILE A 100 10.27 8.16 -3.03
C ILE A 100 11.38 8.46 -4.06
N THR A 101 12.64 8.34 -3.67
CA THR A 101 13.79 8.63 -4.56
C THR A 101 13.92 7.68 -5.75
N ARG A 102 13.36 6.47 -5.67
CA ARG A 102 13.40 5.47 -6.76
C ARG A 102 12.08 5.37 -7.54
N THR A 103 11.02 6.03 -7.07
CA THR A 103 9.69 5.92 -7.66
C THR A 103 9.65 6.64 -9.01
N THR A 104 9.03 6.01 -10.00
CA THR A 104 8.76 6.56 -11.32
C THR A 104 7.26 6.50 -11.60
N GLN A 105 6.82 7.09 -12.72
CA GLN A 105 5.43 6.98 -13.22
C GLN A 105 4.97 5.54 -13.46
N ARG A 106 5.91 4.59 -13.64
CA ARG A 106 5.61 3.17 -13.89
C ARG A 106 5.86 2.30 -12.66
N SER A 107 5.97 2.89 -11.48
CA SER A 107 6.15 2.16 -10.23
C SER A 107 4.80 1.86 -9.56
N LEU A 108 4.73 0.73 -8.85
CA LEU A 108 3.66 0.41 -7.92
C LEU A 108 4.17 0.59 -6.48
N VAL A 109 3.62 1.56 -5.75
CA VAL A 109 4.01 1.87 -4.37
C VAL A 109 2.89 1.49 -3.40
N LEU A 110 3.17 0.57 -2.49
CA LEU A 110 2.21 0.07 -1.52
C LEU A 110 2.76 0.36 -0.12
N VAL A 111 2.01 1.11 0.68
CA VAL A 111 2.45 1.53 2.02
C VAL A 111 1.40 1.17 3.06
N ASP A 112 1.80 0.34 4.02
CA ASP A 112 0.98 -0.19 5.10
C ASP A 112 1.35 0.53 6.41
N GLU A 113 0.53 1.51 6.84
CA GLU A 113 0.73 2.34 8.04
C GLU A 113 1.98 3.25 7.97
N ILE A 114 1.79 4.58 8.01
CA ILE A 114 2.90 5.56 8.00
C ILE A 114 2.88 6.41 9.28
N CYS A 115 4.07 6.71 9.81
CA CYS A 115 4.35 7.71 10.85
C CYS A 115 3.64 7.47 12.19
N ARG A 116 3.50 6.21 12.61
CA ARG A 116 2.87 5.87 13.90
C ARG A 116 3.75 6.17 15.11
N GLY A 117 5.07 6.31 14.91
CA GLY A 117 6.07 6.51 15.97
C GLY A 117 6.34 7.97 16.35
N THR A 118 5.54 8.93 15.88
CA THR A 118 5.72 10.37 16.13
C THR A 118 4.42 11.01 16.63
N GLU A 119 4.47 12.30 16.97
CA GLU A 119 3.28 13.09 17.31
C GLU A 119 2.26 13.05 16.16
N ALA A 120 0.99 12.74 16.45
CA ALA A 120 -0.05 12.53 15.43
C ALA A 120 -0.17 13.69 14.42
N ALA A 121 -0.04 14.93 14.88
CA ALA A 121 -0.05 16.11 14.01
C ALA A 121 1.14 16.11 13.03
N LYS A 122 2.35 15.83 13.52
CA LYS A 122 3.55 15.73 12.67
C LYS A 122 3.45 14.54 11.71
N GLY A 123 2.96 13.40 12.19
CA GLY A 123 2.76 12.21 11.37
C GLY A 123 1.79 12.44 10.23
N THR A 124 0.70 13.17 10.47
CA THR A 124 -0.26 13.57 9.44
C THR A 124 0.37 14.47 8.38
N CYS A 125 1.16 15.48 8.78
CA CYS A 125 1.87 16.35 7.84
C CYS A 125 2.88 15.58 6.97
N ILE A 126 3.64 14.65 7.58
CA ILE A 126 4.60 13.82 6.84
C ILE A 126 3.86 12.91 5.85
N ALA A 127 2.80 12.23 6.29
CA ALA A 127 2.00 11.37 5.42
C ALA A 127 1.39 12.16 4.24
N GLY A 128 0.84 13.35 4.49
CA GLY A 128 0.32 14.24 3.46
C GLY A 128 1.38 14.63 2.43
N SER A 129 2.57 15.05 2.89
CA SER A 129 3.68 15.40 2.00
C SER A 129 4.15 14.21 1.15
N ILE A 130 4.16 12.99 1.71
CA ILE A 130 4.51 11.78 0.96
C ILE A 130 3.45 11.48 -0.11
N ILE A 131 2.16 11.57 0.24
CA ILE A 131 1.05 11.37 -0.69
C ILE A 131 1.14 12.35 -1.86
N GLU A 132 1.26 13.65 -1.57
CA GLU A 132 1.38 14.70 -2.58
C GLU A 132 2.60 14.50 -3.48
N THR A 133 3.73 14.04 -2.90
CA THR A 133 4.93 13.74 -3.68
C THR A 133 4.69 12.57 -4.64
N LEU A 134 4.12 11.46 -4.16
CA LEU A 134 3.83 10.29 -5.00
C LEU A 134 2.79 10.56 -6.09
N ASP A 135 1.78 11.38 -5.76
CA ASP A 135 0.79 11.85 -6.73
C ASP A 135 1.41 12.73 -7.81
N SER A 136 2.29 13.67 -7.42
CA SER A 136 3.01 14.51 -8.39
C SER A 136 3.94 13.72 -9.31
N ILE A 137 4.48 12.58 -8.85
CA ILE A 137 5.25 11.66 -9.69
C ILE A 137 4.34 10.97 -10.70
N GLY A 138 3.05 10.75 -10.39
CA GLY A 138 2.09 10.07 -11.25
C GLY A 138 2.22 8.54 -11.21
N CYS A 139 2.69 7.99 -10.09
CA CYS A 139 2.79 6.54 -9.89
C CYS A 139 1.45 5.92 -9.45
N LEU A 140 1.31 4.60 -9.58
CA LEU A 140 0.20 3.89 -8.95
C LEU A 140 0.56 3.62 -7.50
N ALA A 141 -0.25 4.12 -6.57
CA ALA A 141 0.04 3.96 -5.15
C ALA A 141 -1.18 3.60 -4.31
N SER A 142 -0.97 2.77 -3.28
CA SER A 142 -1.93 2.56 -2.21
C SER A 142 -1.28 2.88 -0.88
N ILE A 143 -1.87 3.81 -0.14
CA ILE A 143 -1.43 4.13 1.20
C ILE A 143 -2.54 3.79 2.18
N TRP A 144 -2.19 3.09 3.25
CA TRP A 144 -3.10 2.81 4.34
C TRP A 144 -2.79 3.69 5.56
N SER A 145 -3.85 4.32 6.09
CA SER A 145 -3.80 5.00 7.38
C SER A 145 -4.83 4.47 8.38
N LEU A 146 -4.43 4.49 9.65
CA LEU A 146 -5.30 4.24 10.80
C LEU A 146 -5.94 5.51 11.36
N ASP A 147 -5.33 6.67 11.10
CA ASP A 147 -5.68 7.91 11.78
C ASP A 147 -6.80 8.63 11.03
N SER A 148 -7.91 8.87 11.71
CA SER A 148 -9.01 9.69 11.18
C SER A 148 -8.58 11.13 10.88
N ALA A 149 -7.48 11.63 11.44
CA ALA A 149 -6.89 12.91 11.05
C ALA A 149 -6.25 12.85 9.65
N GLN A 150 -5.63 11.72 9.29
CA GLN A 150 -5.15 11.49 7.91
C GLN A 150 -6.32 11.25 6.95
N ASN A 151 -7.51 10.90 7.44
CA ASN A 151 -8.72 10.91 6.62
C ASN A 151 -9.10 12.32 6.12
N ASN A 152 -8.60 13.42 6.71
CA ASN A 152 -8.84 14.75 6.14
C ASN A 152 -7.97 15.05 4.90
N LEU A 153 -6.90 14.28 4.67
CA LEU A 153 -6.13 14.32 3.41
C LEU A 153 -6.94 13.70 2.25
N VAL A 154 -8.00 12.96 2.56
CA VAL A 154 -8.83 12.18 1.62
C VAL A 154 -9.76 13.04 0.78
N ASN A 155 -10.01 14.29 1.15
CA ASN A 155 -10.95 15.13 0.39
C ASN A 155 -10.51 15.39 -1.07
N ASN A 156 -9.26 15.08 -1.43
CA ASN A 156 -8.73 15.20 -2.79
C ASN A 156 -8.47 13.86 -3.51
N TYR A 157 -8.67 12.69 -2.87
CA TYR A 157 -8.30 11.38 -3.45
C TYR A 157 -9.46 10.38 -3.37
N GLU A 158 -9.67 9.58 -4.44
CA GLU A 158 -10.77 8.61 -4.51
C GLU A 158 -10.69 7.57 -3.37
N LEU A 159 -11.82 7.40 -2.68
CA LEU A 159 -12.00 6.46 -1.57
C LEU A 159 -12.39 5.08 -2.09
N LEU A 160 -11.58 4.06 -1.78
CA LEU A 160 -12.06 2.68 -1.73
C LEU A 160 -12.57 2.39 -0.31
N GLN A 161 -13.87 2.62 -0.09
CA GLN A 161 -14.56 2.07 1.08
C GLN A 161 -14.94 0.62 0.79
N LYS A 162 -14.61 -0.27 1.73
CA LYS A 162 -15.17 -1.63 1.76
C LYS A 162 -16.63 -1.61 2.12
#